data_AF-A0A2V8Q1C6-F1
#
_entry.id   AF-A0A2V8Q1C6-F1
#
_cell.length_a   1.000
_cell.length_b   1.000
_cell.length_c   1.000
_cell.angle_alpha   90.00
_cell.angle_beta   90.00
_cell.angle_gamma   90.00
#
_symmetry.space_group_name_H-M   'P 1'
#
loop_
_entity.id
_entity.type
_entity.pdbx_description
1 polymer ?
#
loop_
_entity_poly.entity_id
_entity_poly.type
_entity_poly.pdbx_seq_one_letter_code
_entity_poly.pdbx_strand_id
1 'polypeptide(L)'
;MSDRWSRLRFLRVLPFLILSTISFWVAAGLSAPRKTFYLDLNLSPAALIDSLGKAEHWKASALVFALAWLAVGNSRLILALGLAMGVGLVWEFLEATAVGHTGRLSDLAPDLLSALCSLFFAFLLQRWL
;
A
#
# COMPACT_ATOMS: atom_id res chain seq x y z
N MET A 1 -18.03 18.00 -23.66
CA MET A 1 -18.04 16.62 -23.14
C MET A 1 -16.74 16.19 -22.45
N SER A 2 -15.56 16.73 -22.80
CA SER A 2 -14.27 16.37 -22.16
C SER A 2 -14.22 16.63 -20.64
N ASP A 3 -14.88 17.69 -20.20
CA ASP A 3 -14.73 18.23 -18.84
C ASP A 3 -15.50 17.48 -17.74
N ARG A 4 -16.51 16.68 -18.10
CA ARG A 4 -17.22 15.80 -17.14
C ARG A 4 -16.41 14.52 -16.86
N TRP A 5 -15.74 13.99 -17.88
CA TRP A 5 -14.91 12.79 -17.78
C TRP A 5 -13.60 13.05 -17.03
N SER A 6 -13.01 14.24 -17.18
CA SER A 6 -11.86 14.67 -16.38
C SER A 6 -12.22 14.78 -14.90
N ARG A 7 -13.36 15.40 -14.56
CA ARG A 7 -13.85 15.53 -13.19
C ARG A 7 -14.14 14.19 -12.51
N LEU A 8 -14.81 13.26 -13.21
CA LEU A 8 -15.06 11.92 -12.68
C LEU A 8 -13.78 11.11 -12.45
N ARG A 9 -12.77 11.27 -13.32
CA ARG A 9 -11.45 10.67 -13.10
C ARG A 9 -10.78 11.28 -11.88
N PHE A 10 -10.78 12.60 -11.76
CA PHE A 10 -10.19 13.29 -10.62
C PHE A 10 -10.80 12.85 -9.29
N LEU A 11 -12.13 12.76 -9.22
CA LEU A 11 -12.85 12.30 -8.02
C LEU A 11 -12.53 10.85 -7.63
N ARG A 12 -12.13 10.00 -8.58
CA ARG A 12 -11.71 8.61 -8.31
C ARG A 12 -10.29 8.51 -7.77
N VAL A 13 -9.41 9.41 -8.20
CA VAL A 13 -8.00 9.42 -7.78
C VAL A 13 -7.84 10.07 -6.40
N LEU A 14 -8.70 11.03 -6.06
CA LEU A 14 -8.59 11.81 -4.83
C LEU A 14 -8.55 10.95 -3.55
N PRO A 15 -9.41 9.94 -3.35
CA PRO A 15 -9.37 9.10 -2.15
C PRO A 15 -8.03 8.36 -1.99
N PHE A 16 -7.48 7.84 -3.09
CA PHE A 16 -6.19 7.17 -3.08
C PHE A 16 -5.06 8.12 -2.68
N LEU A 17 -5.02 9.32 -3.27
CA LEU A 17 -3.99 10.32 -2.95
C LEU A 17 -4.09 10.83 -1.51
N ILE A 18 -5.29 11.10 -1.02
CA ILE A 18 -5.49 11.55 0.36
C ILE A 18 -5.03 10.47 1.33
N LEU A 19 -5.50 9.22 1.15
CA LEU A 19 -5.16 8.14 2.07
C LEU A 19 -3.68 7.79 2.03
N SER A 20 -3.04 7.75 0.86
CA SER A 20 -1.60 7.48 0.76
C SER A 20 -0.77 8.61 1.39
N THR A 21 -1.18 9.86 1.21
CA THR A 21 -0.48 11.00 1.85
C THR A 21 -0.59 10.93 3.37
N ILE A 22 -1.79 10.64 3.91
CA ILE A 22 -1.99 10.47 5.34
C ILE A 22 -1.18 9.28 5.87
N SER A 23 -1.18 8.14 5.17
CA SER A 23 -0.44 6.97 5.60
C SER A 23 1.07 7.20 5.58
N PHE A 24 1.60 7.92 4.58
CA PHE A 24 3.00 8.37 4.55
C PHE A 24 3.32 9.30 5.70
N TRP A 25 2.44 10.24 6.04
CA TRP A 25 2.63 11.11 7.20
C TRP A 25 2.76 10.31 8.51
N VAL A 26 1.91 9.29 8.66
CA VAL A 26 1.92 8.40 9.83
C VAL A 26 3.18 7.52 9.85
N ALA A 27 3.52 6.86 8.74
CA ALA A 27 4.72 6.03 8.61
C ALA A 27 6.02 6.82 8.80
N ALA A 28 6.03 8.07 8.33
CA ALA A 28 7.12 8.98 8.59
C ALA A 28 7.25 9.31 10.08
N GLY A 29 6.23 9.12 10.93
CA GLY A 29 6.33 9.40 12.35
C GLY A 29 6.84 10.81 12.62
N LEU A 30 6.38 11.81 11.87
CA LEU A 30 6.89 13.20 11.96
C LEU A 30 6.73 13.84 13.34
N SER A 31 5.86 13.27 14.18
CA SER A 31 5.69 13.65 15.59
C SER A 31 6.62 12.90 16.56
N ALA A 32 7.40 11.94 16.08
CA ALA A 32 8.29 11.08 16.85
C ALA A 32 9.77 11.47 16.61
N PRO A 33 10.67 11.20 17.58
CA PRO A 33 12.10 11.38 17.37
C PRO A 33 12.59 10.54 16.18
N ARG A 34 13.60 11.04 15.48
CA ARG A 34 14.19 10.39 14.31
C ARG A 34 15.47 9.67 14.69
N LYS A 35 15.76 8.57 14.00
CA LYS A 35 17.03 7.83 14.06
C LYS A 35 17.73 7.87 12.71
N THR A 36 19.01 7.50 12.69
CA THR A 36 19.74 7.24 11.45
C THR A 36 18.99 6.22 10.61
N PHE A 37 18.92 6.47 9.30
CA PHE A 37 18.29 5.57 8.35
C PHE A 37 18.85 4.15 8.51
N TYR A 38 17.96 3.20 8.80
CA TYR A 38 18.29 1.79 8.89
C TYR A 38 17.11 0.97 8.37
N LEU A 39 17.36 0.21 7.31
CA LEU A 39 16.41 -0.73 6.72
C LEU A 39 16.92 -2.14 6.98
N ASP A 40 16.14 -2.95 7.68
CA ASP A 40 16.46 -4.35 7.91
C ASP A 40 16.11 -5.18 6.66
N LEU A 41 17.10 -5.84 6.07
CA LEU A 41 16.95 -6.63 4.84
C LEU A 41 16.71 -8.11 5.13
N ASN A 42 16.45 -8.50 6.38
CA ASN A 42 16.23 -9.89 6.76
C ASN A 42 14.97 -10.46 6.09
N LEU A 43 15.15 -11.48 5.26
CA LEU A 43 14.08 -12.24 4.59
C LEU A 43 14.03 -13.70 5.06
N SER A 44 14.57 -14.00 6.25
CA SER A 44 14.48 -15.35 6.81
C SER A 44 13.02 -15.79 6.95
N PRO A 45 12.72 -17.11 6.86
CA PRO A 45 11.37 -17.61 7.03
C PRO A 45 10.71 -17.15 8.34
N ALA A 46 11.48 -17.06 9.43
CA ALA A 46 10.98 -16.56 10.71
C ALA A 46 10.54 -15.08 10.63
N ALA A 47 11.34 -14.22 10.01
CA ALA A 47 11.00 -12.81 9.81
C ALA A 47 9.76 -12.66 8.91
N LEU A 48 9.64 -13.46 7.86
CA LEU A 48 8.47 -13.46 6.97
C LEU A 48 7.20 -13.91 7.72
N ILE A 49 7.27 -14.97 8.53
CA ILE A 49 6.11 -15.44 9.31
C ILE A 49 5.68 -14.38 10.33
N ASP A 50 6.63 -13.76 11.03
CA ASP A 50 6.35 -12.65 11.95
C ASP A 50 5.65 -11.49 11.23
N SER A 51 6.19 -11.09 10.07
CA SER A 51 5.64 -10.00 9.26
C SER A 51 4.24 -10.33 8.73
N LEU A 52 4.02 -11.55 8.26
CA LEU A 52 2.73 -12.03 7.76
C LEU A 52 1.65 -12.10 8.86
N GLY A 53 2.05 -12.19 10.14
CA GLY A 53 1.14 -12.18 11.28
C GLY A 53 0.52 -10.81 11.58
N LYS A 54 1.00 -9.72 10.96
CA LYS A 54 0.53 -8.35 11.18
C LYS A 54 -0.80 -8.09 10.46
N ALA A 55 -1.92 -8.39 11.12
CA ALA A 55 -3.26 -8.24 10.55
C ALA A 55 -3.57 -6.81 10.04
N GLU A 56 -2.97 -5.79 10.66
CA GLU A 56 -3.12 -4.38 10.32
C GLU A 56 -2.49 -4.05 8.96
N HIS A 57 -1.32 -4.65 8.63
CA HIS A 57 -0.70 -4.49 7.31
C HIS A 57 -1.59 -5.07 6.22
N TRP A 58 -2.16 -6.26 6.44
CA TRP A 58 -3.09 -6.87 5.49
C TRP A 58 -4.28 -5.98 5.18
N LYS A 59 -4.93 -5.42 6.21
CA LYS A 59 -6.09 -4.54 6.07
C LYS A 59 -5.71 -3.24 5.34
N ALA A 60 -4.61 -2.62 5.75
CA ALA A 60 -4.13 -1.39 5.14
C ALA A 60 -3.81 -1.61 3.65
N SER A 61 -3.11 -2.68 3.31
CA SER A 61 -2.69 -2.98 1.93
C SER A 61 -3.86 -3.39 1.04
N ALA A 62 -4.86 -4.10 1.57
CA ALA A 62 -6.10 -4.37 0.84
C ALA A 62 -6.88 -3.08 0.55
N LEU A 63 -6.96 -2.17 1.52
CA LEU A 63 -7.61 -0.87 1.34
C LEU A 63 -6.88 -0.01 0.30
N VAL A 64 -5.55 0.06 0.39
CA VAL A 64 -4.72 0.78 -0.58
C VAL A 64 -4.91 0.21 -1.98
N PHE A 65 -4.94 -1.12 -2.14
CA PHE A 65 -5.23 -1.75 -3.42
C PHE A 65 -6.62 -1.37 -3.95
N ALA A 66 -7.66 -1.42 -3.10
CA ALA A 66 -9.01 -1.07 -3.51
C ALA A 66 -9.11 0.38 -3.99
N LEU A 67 -8.46 1.31 -3.29
CA LEU A 67 -8.40 2.72 -3.70
C LEU A 67 -7.57 2.92 -4.97
N ALA A 68 -6.45 2.21 -5.11
CA ALA A 68 -5.64 2.23 -6.33
C ALA A 68 -6.46 1.72 -7.52
N TRP A 69 -7.20 0.62 -7.35
CA TRP A 69 -8.09 0.05 -8.36
C TRP A 69 -9.21 1.01 -8.76
N LEU A 70 -9.83 1.67 -7.79
CA LEU A 70 -10.82 2.72 -8.04
C LEU A 70 -10.21 3.88 -8.85
N ALA A 71 -9.00 4.31 -8.48
CA ALA A 71 -8.30 5.42 -9.11
C ALA A 71 -7.94 5.12 -10.58
N VAL A 72 -7.42 3.94 -10.88
CA VAL A 72 -6.98 3.56 -12.23
C VAL A 72 -8.11 2.99 -13.10
N GLY A 73 -9.23 2.63 -12.48
CA GLY A 73 -10.39 2.04 -13.11
C GLY A 73 -10.29 0.53 -13.30
N ASN A 74 -11.42 -0.06 -13.68
CA ASN A 74 -11.62 -1.51 -13.63
C ASN A 74 -10.55 -2.27 -14.45
N SER A 75 -10.28 -1.84 -15.68
CA SER A 75 -9.41 -2.59 -16.61
C SER A 75 -7.91 -2.58 -16.29
N ARG A 76 -7.43 -1.85 -15.27
CA ARG A 76 -6.00 -1.63 -15.03
C ARG A 76 -5.50 -2.27 -13.72
N LEU A 77 -5.88 -3.52 -13.50
CA LEU A 77 -5.56 -4.27 -12.28
C LEU A 77 -4.06 -4.34 -11.94
N ILE A 78 -3.20 -4.53 -12.94
CA ILE A 78 -1.74 -4.56 -12.73
C ILE A 78 -1.20 -3.20 -12.30
N LEU A 79 -1.76 -2.10 -12.82
CA LEU A 79 -1.38 -0.76 -12.38
C LEU A 79 -1.85 -0.51 -10.93
N ALA A 80 -3.04 -1.00 -10.56
CA ALA A 80 -3.51 -0.93 -9.17
C ALA A 80 -2.59 -1.69 -8.21
N LEU A 81 -2.16 -2.89 -8.60
CA LEU A 81 -1.17 -3.68 -7.85
C LEU A 81 0.14 -2.90 -7.69
N GLY A 82 0.69 -2.36 -8.78
CA GLY A 82 1.94 -1.59 -8.75
C GLY A 82 1.85 -0.35 -7.86
N LEU A 83 0.73 0.37 -7.88
CA LEU A 83 0.49 1.51 -7.00
C LEU A 83 0.41 1.09 -5.53
N ALA A 84 -0.26 -0.02 -5.23
CA ALA A 84 -0.36 -0.53 -3.86
C ALA A 84 1.01 -0.94 -3.30
N MET A 85 1.80 -1.68 -4.09
CA MET A 85 3.17 -2.03 -3.73
C MET A 85 4.08 -0.82 -3.59
N GLY A 86 3.88 0.20 -4.44
CA GLY A 86 4.61 1.46 -4.34
C GLY A 86 4.34 2.19 -3.02
N VAL A 87 3.10 2.16 -2.52
CA VAL A 87 2.75 2.72 -1.21
C VAL A 87 3.43 1.93 -0.08
N GLY A 88 3.37 0.60 -0.11
CA GLY A 88 4.04 -0.26 0.88
C GLY A 88 5.56 -0.04 0.95
N LEU A 89 6.22 0.04 -0.21
CA LEU A 89 7.65 0.38 -0.29
C LEU A 89 7.98 1.74 0.35
N VAL A 90 7.11 2.73 0.16
CA VAL A 90 7.30 4.06 0.75
C VAL A 90 7.07 4.01 2.27
N TRP A 91 6.14 3.20 2.79
CA TRP A 91 6.00 2.99 4.24
C TRP A 91 7.30 2.50 4.85
N GLU A 92 7.86 1.40 4.33
CA GLU A 92 9.10 0.83 4.87
C GLU A 92 10.27 1.81 4.82
N PHE A 93 10.36 2.57 3.73
CA PHE A 93 11.39 3.59 3.57
C PHE A 93 11.24 4.73 4.58
N LEU A 94 10.01 5.18 4.86
CA LEU A 94 9.75 6.25 5.81
C LEU A 94 9.95 5.78 7.26
N GLU A 95 9.52 4.56 7.58
CA GLU A 95 9.68 3.92 8.89
C GLU A 95 11.15 3.61 9.23
N ALA A 96 12.01 3.41 8.22
CA ALA A 96 13.45 3.21 8.40
C ALA A 96 14.16 4.35 9.17
N THR A 97 13.54 5.53 9.27
CA THR A 97 14.08 6.69 9.99
C THR A 97 13.31 7.05 11.27
N ALA A 98 12.18 6.39 11.56
CA ALA A 98 11.36 6.68 12.73
C ALA A 98 11.84 5.89 13.96
N VAL A 99 11.98 6.55 15.12
CA VAL A 99 12.28 5.86 16.38
C VAL A 99 11.05 5.08 16.83
N GLY A 100 11.26 3.85 17.30
CA GLY A 100 10.18 2.93 17.68
C GLY A 100 9.64 2.08 16.52
N HIS A 101 10.03 2.41 15.29
CA HIS A 101 9.76 1.59 14.10
C HIS A 101 11.07 1.03 13.54
N THR A 102 10.97 -0.05 12.79
CA THR A 102 12.07 -0.59 11.98
C THR A 102 11.47 -0.91 10.64
N GLY A 103 11.83 -0.13 9.62
CA GLY A 103 11.55 -0.51 8.24
C GLY A 103 12.22 -1.86 7.98
N ARG A 104 11.43 -2.86 7.58
CA ARG A 104 11.87 -4.23 7.33
C ARG A 104 11.45 -4.63 5.94
N LEU A 105 12.37 -5.17 5.16
CA LEU A 105 12.05 -5.69 3.84
C LEU A 105 11.04 -6.86 3.93
N SER A 106 11.01 -7.60 5.04
CA SER A 106 10.03 -8.66 5.28
C SER A 106 8.60 -8.13 5.45
N ASP A 107 8.41 -6.86 5.83
CA ASP A 107 7.09 -6.25 6.02
C ASP A 107 6.39 -5.92 4.69
N LEU A 108 7.12 -5.99 3.55
CA LEU A 108 6.51 -6.02 2.22
C LEU A 108 5.82 -7.35 1.87
N ALA A 109 6.07 -8.42 2.63
CA ALA A 109 5.44 -9.71 2.40
C ALA A 109 3.91 -9.67 2.61
N PRO A 110 3.38 -9.17 3.74
CA PRO A 110 1.93 -8.98 3.89
C PRO A 110 1.36 -8.00 2.86
N ASP A 111 2.10 -6.97 2.43
CA ASP A 111 1.65 -6.03 1.39
C ASP A 111 1.45 -6.74 0.05
N LEU A 112 2.45 -7.51 -0.38
CA LEU A 112 2.39 -8.28 -1.61
C LEU A 112 1.26 -9.30 -1.57
N LEU A 113 1.19 -10.09 -0.50
CA LEU A 113 0.21 -11.17 -0.42
C LEU A 113 -1.22 -10.63 -0.32
N SER A 114 -1.44 -9.57 0.47
CA SER A 114 -2.72 -8.87 0.54
C SER A 114 -3.14 -8.27 -0.80
N ALA A 115 -2.21 -7.62 -1.50
CA ALA A 115 -2.49 -7.04 -2.80
C ALA A 115 -2.75 -8.12 -3.88
N LEU A 116 -2.08 -9.28 -3.82
CA LEU A 116 -2.35 -10.43 -4.70
C LEU A 116 -3.72 -11.06 -4.42
N CYS A 117 -4.10 -11.23 -3.16
CA CYS A 117 -5.43 -11.70 -2.79
C CYS A 117 -6.52 -10.72 -3.27
N SER A 118 -6.29 -9.43 -3.09
CA SER A 118 -7.18 -8.36 -3.54
C SER A 118 -7.28 -8.29 -5.06
N LEU A 119 -6.16 -8.49 -5.77
CA LEU A 119 -6.09 -8.61 -7.22
C LEU A 119 -6.91 -9.80 -7.73
N PHE A 120 -6.72 -10.97 -7.12
CA PHE A 120 -7.47 -12.17 -7.47
C PHE A 120 -8.98 -11.96 -7.26
N PHE A 121 -9.36 -11.39 -6.12
CA PHE A 121 -10.75 -11.04 -5.84
C PHE A 121 -11.31 -10.04 -6.87
N ALA A 122 -10.57 -8.99 -7.20
CA ALA A 122 -10.95 -7.99 -8.18
C ALA A 122 -11.11 -8.58 -9.59
N PHE A 123 -10.20 -9.47 -9.98
CA PHE A 123 -10.28 -10.23 -11.23
C PHE A 123 -11.55 -11.10 -11.29
N LEU A 124 -11.88 -11.79 -10.19
CA LEU A 124 -13.13 -12.55 -10.11
C LEU A 124 -14.34 -11.62 -10.26
N LEU A 125 -14.40 -10.51 -9.51
CA LEU A 125 -15.50 -9.54 -9.60
C LEU A 125 -15.71 -9.02 -11.02
N GLN A 126 -14.64 -8.74 -11.76
CA GLN A 126 -14.72 -8.31 -13.17
C GLN A 126 -15.39 -9.31 -14.10
N ARG A 127 -15.31 -10.59 -13.78
CA ARG A 127 -15.93 -11.63 -14.57
C ARG A 127 -17.45 -11.71 -14.36
N TRP A 128 -17.95 -11.15 -13.26
CA TRP A 128 -19.36 -11.18 -12.87
C TRP A 128 -20.13 -9.89 -13.15
N LEU A 129 -19.43 -8.78 -13.43
CA LEU A 129 -19.99 -7.46 -13.75
C LEU A 129 -19.88 -7.15 -15.25
#